data_AF-A0A1D8S513-F1
#
_entry.id   AF-A0A1D8S513-F1
#
_cell.length_a   1.000
_cell.length_b   1.000
_cell.length_c   1.000
_cell.angle_alpha   90.00
_cell.angle_beta   90.00
_cell.angle_gamma   90.00
#
_symmetry.space_group_name_H-M   'P 1'
#
loop_
_entity.id
_entity.type
_entity.pdbx_description
1 polymer ?
#
loop_
_entity_poly.entity_id
_entity_poly.type
_entity_poly.pdbx_seq_one_letter_code
_entity_poly.pdbx_strand_id
1 'polypeptide(L)'
;MDRTRGQSETIGFALILGFTLISVGAIAAYGGATLDTTQAQIGAQNAEHAMSQFDSRASMVALGRSDIQTVNFGAGQQGTYTVDPDAGSIRVTHEDQETNDTTVFYDEPLGTVRYTDDDTEIGYQGGGVWRMDEGSVMLSPPEFHYRKSTLTLPIIRISGQGSVAGNPRGVVRQPVPSTVIFPNESATLKNSSEKWVNPVGGGIVTVTVESTYYRAWGEYFRTRTSGEVSIDGENETAAVELVAPGTMGGFDMPLDGNSLTLQGTRGHQVENFTLTLFHDQDDSAKFNNLDWSMCSQSGSQEFEIRVSKDTGTGDGDPAETIIYYSPDGSRYQTWKTEDFTFETEAAADADWNGDGDQQDKRLVLDFTGTATAEYFEENNVNSISNCDFDASTFESSVTFDEHPADENTTYTTGSTANVSHVTNHYLALMGPSTELEVADSSQNTVEEEISTGYVSLNTTEGYYLTYMHVTENPINVTVE
;
A
#
# COMPACT_ATOMS: atom_id res chain seq x y z
N MET A 1 43.31 -10.80 90.29
CA MET A 1 42.77 -12.08 89.78
C MET A 1 41.42 -12.28 90.45
N ASP A 2 40.26 -12.37 89.81
CA ASP A 2 39.90 -12.33 88.40
C ASP A 2 38.37 -12.05 88.41
N ARG A 3 37.94 -10.88 87.93
CA ARG A 3 36.52 -10.49 87.86
C ARG A 3 36.27 -9.99 86.44
N THR A 4 35.96 -10.89 85.50
CA THR A 4 35.13 -10.69 84.27
C THR A 4 35.31 -11.88 83.31
N ARG A 5 34.69 -13.03 83.58
CA ARG A 5 34.62 -14.15 82.62
C ARG A 5 33.25 -14.82 82.50
N GLY A 6 32.18 -14.12 82.87
CA GLY A 6 30.80 -14.63 82.79
C GLY A 6 29.88 -13.91 81.79
N GLN A 7 30.36 -12.88 81.06
CA GLN A 7 29.52 -12.13 80.11
C GLN A 7 29.82 -12.42 78.63
N SER A 8 30.99 -12.98 78.29
CA SER A 8 31.35 -13.26 76.89
C SER A 8 30.50 -14.36 76.24
N GLU A 9 30.09 -15.38 77.00
CA GLU A 9 29.22 -16.46 76.47
C GLU A 9 27.81 -15.95 76.15
N THR A 10 27.22 -15.14 77.03
CA THR A 10 25.90 -14.55 76.82
C THR A 10 25.88 -13.54 75.69
N ILE A 11 26.95 -12.75 75.53
CA ILE A 11 27.09 -11.80 74.41
C ILE A 11 27.29 -12.55 73.10
N GLY A 12 28.11 -13.61 73.08
CA GLY A 12 28.31 -14.45 71.89
C GLY A 12 27.03 -15.11 71.40
N PHE A 13 26.23 -15.68 72.32
CA PHE A 13 24.94 -16.28 71.99
C PHE A 13 23.94 -15.23 71.45
N ALA A 14 23.85 -14.06 72.09
CA ALA A 14 22.98 -12.98 71.65
C ALA A 14 23.34 -12.46 70.25
N LEU A 15 24.65 -12.35 69.94
CA LEU A 15 25.13 -11.93 68.62
C LEU A 15 24.84 -12.96 67.54
N ILE A 16 25.05 -14.25 67.80
CA ILE A 16 24.73 -15.33 66.85
C ILE A 16 23.23 -15.37 66.57
N LEU A 17 22.40 -15.26 67.62
CA LEU A 17 20.95 -15.26 67.47
C LEU A 17 20.48 -14.02 66.68
N GLY A 18 21.02 -12.84 66.99
CA GLY A 18 20.73 -11.61 66.25
C GLY A 18 21.13 -11.71 64.77
N PHE A 19 22.33 -12.23 64.49
CA PHE A 19 22.80 -12.39 63.11
C PHE A 19 21.99 -13.44 62.33
N THR A 20 21.57 -14.52 62.99
CA THR A 20 20.71 -15.55 62.38
C THR A 20 19.34 -14.97 62.03
N LEU A 21 18.73 -14.20 62.93
CA LEU A 21 17.44 -13.56 62.68
C LEU A 21 17.52 -12.52 61.56
N ILE A 22 18.60 -11.73 61.51
CA ILE A 22 18.86 -10.79 60.41
C ILE A 22 19.06 -11.53 59.09
N SER A 23 19.82 -12.62 59.08
CA SER A 23 20.11 -13.41 57.87
C SER A 23 18.85 -14.09 57.33
N VAL A 24 18.06 -14.73 58.20
CA VAL A 24 16.78 -15.36 57.82
C VAL A 24 15.79 -14.30 57.35
N GLY A 25 15.71 -13.15 58.02
CA GLY A 25 14.87 -12.03 57.60
C GLY A 25 15.27 -11.48 56.23
N ALA A 26 16.57 -11.32 55.97
CA ALA A 26 17.08 -10.89 54.68
C ALA A 26 16.76 -11.92 53.57
N ILE A 27 17.04 -13.20 53.81
CA ILE A 27 16.74 -14.26 52.83
C ILE A 27 15.23 -14.34 52.55
N ALA A 28 14.38 -14.21 53.56
CA ALA A 28 12.93 -14.23 53.36
C ALA A 28 12.44 -13.01 52.56
N ALA A 29 12.97 -11.81 52.86
CA ALA A 29 12.60 -10.58 52.15
C ALA A 29 13.03 -10.59 50.68
N TYR A 30 14.27 -11.00 50.38
CA TYR A 30 14.76 -11.09 49.00
C TYR A 30 14.23 -12.34 48.27
N GLY A 31 14.07 -13.45 48.98
CA GLY A 31 13.56 -14.70 48.43
C GLY A 31 12.09 -14.60 48.01
N GLY A 32 11.24 -13.93 48.80
CA GLY A 32 9.83 -13.70 48.44
C GLY A 32 9.68 -12.90 47.14
N ALA A 33 10.30 -11.72 47.06
CA ALA A 33 10.22 -10.87 45.88
C ALA A 33 10.81 -11.53 44.60
N THR A 34 11.83 -12.37 44.75
CA THR A 34 12.42 -13.10 43.61
C THR A 34 11.52 -14.27 43.16
N LEU A 35 10.85 -14.94 44.10
CA LEU A 35 9.92 -16.03 43.78
C LEU A 35 8.64 -15.52 43.11
N ASP A 36 8.13 -14.36 43.53
CA ASP A 36 6.92 -13.76 42.94
C ASP A 36 7.17 -13.33 41.49
N THR A 37 8.31 -12.66 41.23
CA THR A 37 8.70 -12.28 39.86
C THR A 37 8.95 -13.48 38.96
N THR A 38 9.57 -14.55 39.47
CA THR A 38 9.77 -15.79 38.72
C THR A 38 8.44 -16.48 38.39
N GLN A 39 7.48 -16.47 39.32
CA GLN A 39 6.16 -17.05 39.10
C GLN A 39 5.36 -16.29 38.05
N ALA A 40 5.35 -14.95 38.10
CA ALA A 40 4.71 -14.11 37.09
C ALA A 40 5.29 -14.35 35.69
N GLN A 41 6.62 -14.41 35.57
CA GLN A 41 7.28 -14.68 34.28
C GLN A 41 6.92 -16.07 33.72
N ILE A 42 6.86 -17.10 34.57
CA ILE A 42 6.43 -18.45 34.16
C ILE A 42 4.95 -18.45 33.77
N GLY A 43 4.11 -17.70 34.49
CA GLY A 43 2.69 -17.52 34.17
C GLY A 43 2.50 -16.94 32.78
N ALA A 44 3.16 -15.83 32.48
CA ALA A 44 3.14 -15.19 31.16
C ALA A 44 3.62 -16.14 30.06
N GLN A 45 4.77 -16.82 30.21
CA GLN A 45 5.27 -17.76 29.19
C GLN A 45 4.30 -18.93 28.94
N ASN A 46 3.66 -19.46 29.98
CA ASN A 46 2.65 -20.50 29.82
C ASN A 46 1.42 -19.97 29.08
N ALA A 47 0.98 -18.75 29.38
CA ALA A 47 -0.11 -18.09 28.69
C ALA A 47 0.22 -17.82 27.21
N GLU A 48 1.45 -17.43 26.87
CA GLU A 48 1.90 -17.29 25.47
C GLU A 48 1.78 -18.61 24.70
N HIS A 49 2.23 -19.72 25.30
CA HIS A 49 2.10 -21.05 24.70
C HIS A 49 0.64 -21.49 24.57
N ALA A 50 -0.18 -21.23 25.58
CA ALA A 50 -1.59 -21.57 25.58
C ALA A 50 -2.36 -20.76 24.51
N MET A 51 -2.07 -19.47 24.37
CA MET A 51 -2.65 -18.59 23.35
C MET A 51 -2.18 -18.97 21.93
N SER A 52 -0.92 -19.37 21.76
CA SER A 52 -0.44 -19.90 20.47
C SER A 52 -1.15 -21.20 20.08
N GLN A 53 -1.45 -22.07 21.07
CA GLN A 53 -2.28 -23.25 20.82
C GLN A 53 -3.72 -22.86 20.51
N PHE A 54 -4.26 -21.87 21.21
CA PHE A 54 -5.59 -21.33 20.95
C PHE A 54 -5.73 -20.80 19.54
N ASP A 55 -4.78 -19.99 19.07
CA ASP A 55 -4.68 -19.51 17.69
C ASP A 55 -4.79 -20.67 16.69
N SER A 56 -3.92 -21.68 16.79
CA SER A 56 -3.96 -22.85 15.90
C SER A 56 -5.33 -23.55 15.88
N ARG A 57 -6.02 -23.63 17.02
CA ARG A 57 -7.36 -24.22 17.11
C ARG A 57 -8.44 -23.31 16.55
N ALA A 58 -8.38 -22.02 16.85
CA ALA A 58 -9.32 -21.02 16.38
C ALA A 58 -9.26 -20.90 14.86
N SER A 59 -8.08 -20.88 14.26
CA SER A 59 -7.89 -20.85 12.80
C SER A 59 -8.42 -22.11 12.12
N MET A 60 -8.36 -23.28 12.75
CA MET A 60 -9.04 -24.48 12.22
C MET A 60 -10.56 -24.34 12.19
N VAL A 61 -11.15 -23.61 13.13
CA VAL A 61 -12.60 -23.38 13.18
C VAL A 61 -13.00 -22.28 12.21
N ALA A 62 -12.30 -21.14 12.26
CA ALA A 62 -12.55 -19.98 11.40
C ALA A 62 -12.43 -20.34 9.91
N LEU A 63 -11.44 -21.15 9.55
CA LEU A 63 -11.19 -21.56 8.16
C LEU A 63 -11.95 -22.84 7.75
N GLY A 64 -12.96 -23.25 8.53
CA GLY A 64 -13.89 -24.34 8.17
C GLY A 64 -13.31 -25.76 8.18
N ARG A 65 -12.18 -26.00 8.86
CA ARG A 65 -11.60 -27.35 9.00
C ARG A 65 -12.25 -28.16 10.13
N SER A 66 -12.96 -27.51 11.04
CA SER A 66 -13.67 -28.14 12.16
C SER A 66 -14.77 -27.24 12.72
N ASP A 67 -15.92 -27.80 13.09
CA ASP A 67 -17.02 -27.01 13.65
C ASP A 67 -16.78 -26.56 15.10
N ILE A 68 -15.91 -27.29 15.83
CA ILE A 68 -15.63 -27.05 17.25
C ILE A 68 -14.20 -27.46 17.60
N GLN A 69 -13.53 -26.64 18.41
CA GLN A 69 -12.28 -26.99 19.07
C GLN A 69 -12.33 -26.65 20.55
N THR A 70 -11.46 -27.28 21.33
CA THR A 70 -11.27 -27.00 22.74
C THR A 70 -9.79 -26.79 23.01
N VAL A 71 -9.47 -25.78 23.81
CA VAL A 71 -8.14 -25.56 24.36
C VAL A 71 -8.24 -25.54 25.88
N ASN A 72 -7.27 -26.20 26.52
CA ASN A 72 -7.07 -26.06 27.95
C ASN A 72 -5.94 -25.07 28.13
N PHE A 73 -6.23 -23.93 28.75
CA PHE A 73 -5.23 -22.89 28.96
C PHE A 73 -4.25 -23.25 30.10
N GLY A 74 -4.50 -24.37 30.79
CA GLY A 74 -3.65 -24.88 31.86
C GLY A 74 -3.93 -24.22 33.20
N ALA A 75 -3.34 -24.78 34.26
CA ALA A 75 -3.45 -24.23 35.60
C ALA A 75 -2.50 -23.03 35.78
N GLY A 76 -3.02 -21.81 35.63
CA GLY A 76 -2.36 -20.57 36.00
C GLY A 76 -2.88 -20.08 37.35
N GLN A 77 -2.04 -20.04 38.39
CA GLN A 77 -2.47 -19.52 39.70
C GLN A 77 -2.55 -17.99 39.71
N GLN A 78 -2.02 -17.32 38.69
CA GLN A 78 -2.02 -15.87 38.49
C GLN A 78 -2.57 -15.58 37.09
N GLY A 79 -3.39 -14.54 36.98
CA GLY A 79 -4.03 -14.09 35.75
C GLY A 79 -5.44 -14.61 35.45
N THR A 80 -6.13 -13.91 34.54
CA THR A 80 -7.52 -14.16 34.15
C THR A 80 -7.65 -14.18 32.63
N TYR A 81 -8.36 -15.18 32.10
CA TYR A 81 -8.74 -15.23 30.68
C TYR A 81 -10.13 -14.65 30.49
N THR A 82 -10.29 -13.70 29.57
CA THR A 82 -11.55 -13.03 29.28
C THR A 82 -11.81 -12.95 27.78
N VAL A 83 -13.07 -13.18 27.37
CA VAL A 83 -13.54 -12.90 26.00
C VAL A 83 -14.18 -11.52 25.98
N ASP A 84 -13.69 -10.66 25.09
CA ASP A 84 -14.16 -9.29 24.90
C ASP A 84 -14.57 -9.11 23.42
N PRO A 85 -15.87 -9.25 23.09
CA PRO A 85 -16.33 -9.24 21.69
C PRO A 85 -16.30 -7.85 21.04
N ASP A 86 -16.24 -6.79 21.83
CA ASP A 86 -16.26 -5.40 21.35
C ASP A 86 -14.85 -4.79 21.25
N ALA A 87 -13.81 -5.59 21.57
CA ALA A 87 -12.42 -5.13 21.58
C ALA A 87 -11.86 -4.98 20.16
N GLY A 88 -11.58 -3.73 19.79
CA GLY A 88 -10.97 -3.35 18.53
C GLY A 88 -11.88 -3.57 17.31
N SER A 89 -11.51 -2.95 16.19
CA SER A 89 -12.27 -3.00 14.94
C SER A 89 -11.33 -3.16 13.75
N ILE A 90 -11.85 -3.69 12.65
CA ILE A 90 -11.17 -3.68 11.36
C ILE A 90 -12.10 -3.09 10.31
N ARG A 91 -11.54 -2.19 9.52
CA ARG A 91 -12.21 -1.50 8.43
C ARG A 91 -11.44 -1.68 7.14
N VAL A 92 -12.15 -1.98 6.06
CA VAL A 92 -11.61 -2.06 4.70
C VAL A 92 -12.38 -1.08 3.83
N THR A 93 -11.68 -0.09 3.29
CA THR A 93 -12.25 0.93 2.40
C THR A 93 -11.58 0.93 1.04
N HIS A 94 -12.29 1.42 0.04
CA HIS A 94 -11.76 1.79 -1.27
C HIS A 94 -12.11 3.25 -1.52
N GLU A 95 -11.10 4.07 -1.78
CA GLU A 95 -11.23 5.47 -2.15
C GLU A 95 -10.94 5.59 -3.65
N ASP A 96 -12.00 5.92 -4.39
CA ASP A 96 -11.91 6.25 -5.80
C ASP A 96 -11.20 7.61 -5.93
N GLN A 97 -10.05 7.63 -6.61
CA GLN A 97 -9.20 8.84 -6.69
C GLN A 97 -9.71 9.86 -7.72
N GLU A 98 -10.62 9.47 -8.62
CA GLU A 98 -11.20 10.39 -9.61
C GLU A 98 -12.35 11.18 -8.98
N THR A 99 -13.18 10.50 -8.19
CA THR A 99 -14.37 11.08 -7.57
C THR A 99 -14.17 11.50 -6.11
N ASN A 100 -13.07 11.06 -5.47
CA ASN A 100 -12.83 11.10 -4.03
C ASN A 100 -13.95 10.43 -3.20
N ASP A 101 -14.71 9.50 -3.80
CA ASP A 101 -15.73 8.74 -3.09
C ASP A 101 -15.13 7.53 -2.36
N THR A 102 -15.35 7.47 -1.04
CA THR A 102 -14.98 6.31 -0.23
C THR A 102 -16.13 5.29 -0.16
N THR A 103 -15.86 4.07 -0.62
CA THR A 103 -16.69 2.88 -0.43
C THR A 103 -16.18 2.08 0.77
N VAL A 104 -17.08 1.67 1.68
CA VAL A 104 -16.74 0.78 2.78
C VAL A 104 -17.07 -0.65 2.39
N PHE A 105 -16.06 -1.49 2.19
CA PHE A 105 -16.25 -2.92 1.93
C PHE A 105 -16.56 -3.68 3.21
N TYR A 106 -15.97 -3.27 4.32
CA TYR A 106 -16.11 -3.94 5.61
C TYR A 106 -15.83 -2.98 6.77
N ASP A 107 -16.59 -3.08 7.86
CA ASP A 107 -16.40 -2.27 9.08
C ASP A 107 -17.06 -2.96 10.28
N GLU A 108 -16.30 -3.79 11.01
CA GLU A 108 -16.85 -4.59 12.11
C GLU A 108 -15.84 -4.78 13.26
N PRO A 109 -16.32 -5.01 14.50
CA PRO A 109 -15.48 -5.41 15.63
C PRO A 109 -14.70 -6.71 15.38
N LEU A 110 -13.43 -6.73 15.78
CA LEU A 110 -12.59 -7.93 15.74
C LEU A 110 -12.88 -8.85 16.93
N GLY A 111 -13.00 -8.27 18.12
CA GLY A 111 -13.07 -9.00 19.39
C GLY A 111 -11.74 -9.67 19.76
N THR A 112 -11.54 -9.91 21.07
CA THR A 112 -10.29 -10.42 21.63
C THR A 112 -10.54 -11.49 22.68
N VAL A 113 -9.71 -12.53 22.69
CA VAL A 113 -9.54 -13.40 23.87
C VAL A 113 -8.26 -12.98 24.56
N ARG A 114 -8.35 -12.39 25.75
CA ARG A 114 -7.19 -11.86 26.48
C ARG A 114 -6.88 -12.67 27.73
N TYR A 115 -5.60 -12.89 27.99
CA TYR A 115 -5.06 -13.21 29.29
C TYR A 115 -4.50 -11.92 29.89
N THR A 116 -4.86 -11.63 31.14
CA THR A 116 -4.32 -10.47 31.86
C THR A 116 -3.75 -10.93 33.19
N ASP A 117 -2.52 -10.51 33.47
CA ASP A 117 -1.80 -10.60 34.74
C ASP A 117 -1.24 -9.20 35.08
N ASP A 118 -0.84 -8.94 36.33
CA ASP A 118 -0.62 -7.57 36.85
C ASP A 118 0.18 -6.62 35.91
N ASP A 119 1.19 -7.14 35.21
CA ASP A 119 2.08 -6.37 34.32
C ASP A 119 2.01 -6.78 32.84
N THR A 120 1.24 -7.81 32.47
CA THR A 120 1.27 -8.41 31.12
C THR A 120 -0.13 -8.76 30.63
N GLU A 121 -0.44 -8.33 29.40
CA GLU A 121 -1.60 -8.80 28.65
C GLU A 121 -1.16 -9.59 27.41
N ILE A 122 -1.84 -10.70 27.14
CA ILE A 122 -1.67 -11.49 25.91
C ILE A 122 -3.04 -11.64 25.25
N GLY A 123 -3.20 -11.09 24.06
CA GLY A 123 -4.47 -11.10 23.32
C GLY A 123 -4.39 -11.91 22.03
N TYR A 124 -5.40 -12.75 21.80
CA TYR A 124 -5.69 -13.29 20.48
C TYR A 124 -6.75 -12.42 19.80
N GLN A 125 -6.37 -11.76 18.69
CA GLN A 125 -7.22 -10.82 17.94
C GLN A 125 -6.87 -10.88 16.45
N GLY A 126 -7.88 -10.93 15.57
CA GLY A 126 -7.70 -10.89 14.11
C GLY A 126 -6.86 -12.06 13.55
N GLY A 127 -6.82 -13.19 14.25
CA GLY A 127 -5.99 -14.34 13.89
C GLY A 127 -4.52 -14.25 14.33
N GLY A 128 -4.11 -13.16 14.99
CA GLY A 128 -2.77 -13.01 15.56
C GLY A 128 -2.76 -13.17 17.08
N VAL A 129 -1.58 -13.43 17.64
CA VAL A 129 -1.36 -13.38 19.09
C VAL A 129 -0.42 -12.23 19.39
N TRP A 130 -0.84 -11.37 20.30
CA TRP A 130 -0.16 -10.12 20.65
C TRP A 130 0.15 -10.13 22.14
N ARG A 131 1.31 -9.59 22.50
CA ARG A 131 1.67 -9.33 23.89
C ARG A 131 1.76 -7.83 24.11
N MET A 132 1.19 -7.35 25.19
CA MET A 132 1.22 -5.96 25.62
C MET A 132 1.76 -5.89 27.04
N ASP A 133 2.93 -5.26 27.18
CA ASP A 133 3.51 -4.86 28.46
C ASP A 133 3.61 -3.30 28.45
N GLU A 134 4.82 -2.75 28.48
CA GLU A 134 5.09 -1.32 28.21
C GLU A 134 4.89 -0.93 26.73
N GLY A 135 4.75 -1.93 25.85
CA GLY A 135 4.45 -1.78 24.44
C GLY A 135 3.97 -3.11 23.84
N SER A 136 3.40 -3.05 22.64
CA SER A 136 2.83 -4.22 21.98
C SER A 136 3.86 -4.91 21.07
N VAL A 137 3.95 -6.24 21.14
CA VAL A 137 4.74 -7.08 20.24
C VAL A 137 3.92 -8.25 19.70
N MET A 138 4.25 -8.70 18.50
CA MET A 138 3.61 -9.84 17.86
C MET A 138 4.27 -11.15 18.30
N LEU A 139 3.47 -12.10 18.78
CA LEU A 139 3.90 -13.48 19.13
C LEU A 139 3.56 -14.48 18.02
N SER A 140 2.37 -14.35 17.43
CA SER A 140 1.90 -15.14 16.28
C SER A 140 1.34 -14.19 15.22
N PRO A 141 1.69 -14.37 13.93
CA PRO A 141 1.23 -13.48 12.87
C PRO A 141 -0.27 -13.60 12.63
N PRO A 142 -0.98 -12.49 12.34
CA PRO A 142 -2.37 -12.53 11.94
C PRO A 142 -2.55 -13.09 10.53
N GLU A 143 -3.78 -13.43 10.20
CA GLU A 143 -4.15 -13.92 8.87
C GLU A 143 -4.32 -12.76 7.88
N PHE A 144 -3.19 -12.14 7.52
CA PHE A 144 -3.10 -11.09 6.50
C PHE A 144 -1.96 -11.45 5.55
N HIS A 145 -2.29 -11.62 4.27
CA HIS A 145 -1.35 -12.06 3.25
C HIS A 145 -1.38 -11.12 2.06
N TYR A 146 -0.25 -10.47 1.79
CA TYR A 146 -0.07 -9.66 0.60
C TYR A 146 1.11 -10.21 -0.21
N ARG A 147 0.87 -10.52 -1.50
CA ARG A 147 1.91 -11.06 -2.39
C ARG A 147 1.54 -10.80 -3.85
N LYS A 148 2.49 -10.29 -4.65
CA LYS A 148 2.31 -10.08 -6.10
C LYS A 148 0.99 -9.39 -6.42
N SER A 149 0.76 -8.25 -5.77
CA SER A 149 -0.44 -7.45 -5.91
C SER A 149 -1.75 -8.15 -5.58
N THR A 150 -1.70 -9.20 -4.76
CA THR A 150 -2.87 -9.90 -4.26
C THR A 150 -2.95 -9.75 -2.74
N LEU A 151 -4.05 -9.16 -2.25
CA LEU A 151 -4.41 -9.16 -0.83
C LEU A 151 -5.37 -10.31 -0.54
N THR A 152 -5.00 -11.17 0.40
CA THR A 152 -5.90 -12.18 0.99
C THR A 152 -6.06 -11.89 2.48
N LEU A 153 -7.28 -11.54 2.86
CA LEU A 153 -7.64 -11.06 4.20
C LEU A 153 -8.83 -11.84 4.76
N PRO A 154 -8.61 -13.02 5.35
CA PRO A 154 -9.61 -13.70 6.16
C PRO A 154 -9.73 -13.02 7.53
N ILE A 155 -10.80 -12.28 7.74
CA ILE A 155 -11.10 -11.57 8.97
C ILE A 155 -11.71 -12.55 9.98
N ILE A 156 -10.99 -12.88 11.05
CA ILE A 156 -11.51 -13.70 12.15
C ILE A 156 -12.19 -12.78 13.15
N ARG A 157 -13.51 -12.91 13.29
CA ARG A 157 -14.31 -12.17 14.28
C ARG A 157 -14.64 -13.02 15.50
N ILE A 158 -14.37 -12.48 16.68
CA ILE A 158 -14.57 -13.16 17.94
C ILE A 158 -15.84 -12.62 18.59
N SER A 159 -16.80 -13.52 18.78
CA SER A 159 -17.98 -13.31 19.63
C SER A 159 -17.92 -14.23 20.84
N GLY A 160 -18.84 -14.03 21.79
CA GLY A 160 -19.03 -14.92 22.92
C GLY A 160 -18.75 -14.23 24.25
N GLN A 161 -18.37 -15.02 25.25
CA GLN A 161 -18.33 -14.55 26.64
C GLN A 161 -17.51 -15.49 27.53
N GLY A 162 -17.12 -14.98 28.69
CA GLY A 162 -16.46 -15.76 29.73
C GLY A 162 -15.32 -14.98 30.35
N SER A 163 -15.15 -15.13 31.65
CA SER A 163 -14.01 -14.60 32.39
C SER A 163 -13.67 -15.57 33.51
N VAL A 164 -12.50 -16.20 33.43
CA VAL A 164 -12.13 -17.31 34.32
C VAL A 164 -10.64 -17.23 34.67
N ALA A 165 -10.36 -17.37 35.96
CA ALA A 165 -9.02 -17.53 36.52
C ALA A 165 -8.79 -18.98 36.97
N GLY A 166 -7.53 -19.38 37.16
CA GLY A 166 -7.19 -20.71 37.67
C GLY A 166 -6.95 -21.74 36.56
N ASN A 167 -7.96 -22.53 36.20
CA ASN A 167 -7.79 -23.62 35.21
C ASN A 167 -8.80 -23.48 34.05
N PRO A 168 -8.68 -22.42 33.23
CA PRO A 168 -9.70 -22.08 32.26
C PRO A 168 -9.67 -23.02 31.05
N ARG A 169 -10.85 -23.28 30.51
CA ARG A 169 -11.06 -24.02 29.28
C ARG A 169 -11.70 -23.10 28.23
N GLY A 170 -11.06 -22.98 27.07
CA GLY A 170 -11.61 -22.29 25.91
C GLY A 170 -12.34 -23.26 24.98
N VAL A 171 -13.57 -22.95 24.61
CA VAL A 171 -14.33 -23.66 23.58
C VAL A 171 -14.57 -22.71 22.41
N VAL A 172 -14.12 -23.10 21.21
CA VAL A 172 -14.28 -22.32 19.98
C VAL A 172 -15.26 -23.04 19.06
N ARG A 173 -16.24 -22.32 18.53
CA ARG A 173 -17.26 -22.83 17.61
C ARG A 173 -17.41 -21.92 16.41
N GLN A 174 -17.80 -22.47 15.28
CA GLN A 174 -18.25 -21.68 14.13
C GLN A 174 -19.77 -21.50 14.25
N PRO A 175 -20.27 -20.30 14.63
CA PRO A 175 -21.71 -20.08 14.80
C PRO A 175 -22.44 -20.05 13.46
N VAL A 176 -21.79 -19.53 12.42
CA VAL A 176 -22.31 -19.42 11.05
C VAL A 176 -21.17 -19.65 10.05
N PRO A 177 -21.46 -20.11 8.81
CA PRO A 177 -20.45 -20.25 7.76
C PRO A 177 -19.74 -18.93 7.47
N SER A 178 -18.51 -19.02 6.95
CA SER A 178 -17.77 -17.84 6.48
C SER A 178 -18.46 -17.16 5.30
N THR A 179 -18.36 -15.84 5.24
CA THR A 179 -18.97 -15.01 4.19
C THR A 179 -17.89 -14.39 3.32
N VAL A 180 -18.07 -14.39 2.00
CA VAL A 180 -17.21 -13.63 1.08
C VAL A 180 -17.67 -12.18 1.08
N ILE A 181 -16.74 -11.28 1.43
CA ILE A 181 -16.98 -9.84 1.43
C ILE A 181 -16.53 -9.23 0.10
N PHE A 182 -15.37 -9.67 -0.40
CA PHE A 182 -14.85 -9.28 -1.70
C PHE A 182 -14.17 -10.49 -2.37
N PRO A 183 -14.44 -10.78 -3.66
CA PRO A 183 -15.35 -10.06 -4.56
C PRO A 183 -16.85 -10.32 -4.24
N ASN A 184 -17.71 -9.36 -4.56
CA ASN A 184 -19.16 -9.39 -4.42
C ASN A 184 -19.86 -8.67 -5.61
N GLU A 185 -20.24 -9.43 -6.64
CA GLU A 185 -20.91 -8.91 -7.85
C GLU A 185 -22.28 -8.23 -7.59
N SER A 186 -22.87 -8.44 -6.42
CA SER A 186 -24.15 -7.81 -6.06
C SER A 186 -24.00 -6.37 -5.55
N ALA A 187 -22.78 -5.97 -5.17
CA ALA A 187 -22.46 -4.64 -4.66
C ALA A 187 -21.74 -3.78 -5.72
N THR A 188 -21.83 -2.46 -5.57
CA THR A 188 -21.16 -1.48 -6.43
C THR A 188 -20.35 -0.51 -5.59
N LEU A 189 -19.31 0.07 -6.19
CA LEU A 189 -18.66 1.23 -5.61
C LEU A 189 -19.67 2.38 -5.41
N LYS A 190 -19.42 3.20 -4.40
CA LYS A 190 -20.27 4.34 -4.05
C LYS A 190 -20.33 5.29 -5.25
N ASN A 191 -21.54 5.71 -5.63
CA ASN A 191 -21.79 6.60 -6.77
C ASN A 191 -21.24 6.12 -8.13
N SER A 192 -20.85 4.84 -8.25
CA SER A 192 -20.33 4.24 -9.48
C SER A 192 -21.16 3.03 -9.90
N SER A 193 -21.06 2.67 -11.18
CA SER A 193 -21.65 1.44 -11.73
C SER A 193 -20.73 0.22 -11.58
N GLU A 194 -19.48 0.46 -11.20
CA GLU A 194 -18.45 -0.55 -11.05
C GLU A 194 -18.79 -1.51 -9.89
N LYS A 195 -18.57 -2.81 -10.13
CA LYS A 195 -18.87 -3.89 -9.18
C LYS A 195 -17.69 -4.15 -8.26
N TRP A 196 -17.94 -4.71 -7.07
CA TRP A 196 -16.89 -5.21 -6.19
C TRP A 196 -16.30 -6.52 -6.76
N VAL A 197 -15.57 -6.46 -7.86
CA VAL A 197 -14.99 -7.63 -8.53
C VAL A 197 -13.49 -7.49 -8.65
N ASN A 198 -12.84 -8.58 -9.05
CA ASN A 198 -11.44 -8.54 -9.43
C ASN A 198 -11.32 -8.41 -10.97
N PRO A 199 -10.32 -7.69 -11.50
CA PRO A 199 -9.35 -6.85 -10.76
C PRO A 199 -10.03 -5.72 -9.98
N VAL A 200 -9.42 -5.30 -8.88
CA VAL A 200 -9.95 -4.19 -8.06
C VAL A 200 -9.93 -2.91 -8.90
N GLY A 201 -11.04 -2.19 -8.90
CA GLY A 201 -11.17 -0.90 -9.59
C GLY A 201 -10.16 0.14 -9.13
N GLY A 202 -9.91 1.12 -10.00
CA GLY A 202 -8.95 2.20 -9.74
C GLY A 202 -9.19 2.89 -8.41
N GLY A 203 -8.14 3.11 -7.62
CA GLY A 203 -8.22 3.82 -6.34
C GLY A 203 -7.27 3.31 -5.26
N ILE A 204 -7.53 3.71 -4.02
CA ILE A 204 -6.73 3.32 -2.84
C ILE A 204 -7.57 2.41 -1.95
N VAL A 205 -7.09 1.20 -1.70
CA VAL A 205 -7.65 0.30 -0.70
C VAL A 205 -6.90 0.45 0.61
N THR A 206 -7.62 0.81 1.67
CA THR A 206 -7.06 0.99 3.01
C THR A 206 -7.62 -0.06 3.95
N VAL A 207 -6.73 -0.78 4.63
CA VAL A 207 -7.08 -1.68 5.75
C VAL A 207 -6.66 -1.01 7.05
N THR A 208 -7.63 -0.62 7.86
CA THR A 208 -7.41 0.05 9.15
C THR A 208 -7.80 -0.89 10.28
N VAL A 209 -6.92 -1.05 11.26
CA VAL A 209 -7.16 -1.81 12.50
C VAL A 209 -7.09 -0.87 13.69
N GLU A 210 -8.19 -0.77 14.44
CA GLU A 210 -8.26 -0.14 15.75
C GLU A 210 -8.02 -1.20 16.81
N SER A 211 -7.00 -1.04 17.65
CA SER A 211 -6.60 -2.08 18.60
C SER A 211 -5.68 -1.54 19.68
N THR A 212 -5.78 -2.09 20.89
CA THR A 212 -4.75 -1.90 21.94
C THR A 212 -3.35 -2.34 21.47
N TYR A 213 -3.27 -3.25 20.49
CA TYR A 213 -2.03 -3.76 19.89
C TYR A 213 -1.62 -3.02 18.61
N TYR A 214 -2.18 -1.82 18.33
CA TYR A 214 -2.00 -1.09 17.07
C TYR A 214 -0.53 -0.92 16.64
N ARG A 215 0.41 -0.71 17.57
CA ARG A 215 1.84 -0.57 17.21
C ARG A 215 2.39 -1.87 16.62
N ALA A 216 2.03 -3.02 17.18
CA ALA A 216 2.45 -4.32 16.66
C ALA A 216 1.77 -4.65 15.32
N TRP A 217 0.51 -4.26 15.14
CA TRP A 217 -0.18 -4.33 13.84
C TRP A 217 0.54 -3.50 12.77
N GLY A 218 0.90 -2.25 13.08
CA GLY A 218 1.64 -1.39 12.17
C GLY A 218 3.02 -1.94 11.81
N GLU A 219 3.78 -2.44 12.80
CA GLU A 219 5.05 -3.13 12.52
C GLU A 219 4.85 -4.38 11.65
N TYR A 220 3.80 -5.17 11.90
CA TYR A 220 3.48 -6.30 11.05
C TYR A 220 3.21 -5.89 9.61
N PHE A 221 2.36 -4.87 9.36
CA PHE A 221 2.08 -4.37 8.02
C PHE A 221 3.34 -3.91 7.29
N ARG A 222 4.26 -3.22 7.97
CA ARG A 222 5.56 -2.82 7.40
C ARG A 222 6.42 -4.00 6.96
N THR A 223 6.37 -5.11 7.69
CA THR A 223 7.17 -6.31 7.35
C THR A 223 6.51 -7.20 6.27
N ARG A 224 5.20 -7.05 6.05
CA ARG A 224 4.41 -7.94 5.18
C ARG A 224 3.95 -7.31 3.89
N THR A 225 3.94 -5.99 3.83
CA THR A 225 3.53 -5.23 2.65
C THR A 225 4.62 -4.26 2.26
N SER A 226 4.64 -3.92 0.98
CA SER A 226 5.32 -2.72 0.49
C SER A 226 4.37 -1.50 0.50
N GLY A 227 3.22 -1.63 1.18
CA GLY A 227 2.18 -0.63 1.39
C GLY A 227 2.66 0.58 2.19
N GLU A 228 1.96 1.70 2.06
CA GLU A 228 2.16 2.82 2.98
C GLU A 228 1.49 2.50 4.31
N VAL A 229 2.25 2.54 5.40
CA VAL A 229 1.76 2.16 6.73
C VAL A 229 1.80 3.34 7.69
N SER A 230 0.63 3.71 8.20
CA SER A 230 0.46 4.75 9.20
C SER A 230 0.07 4.15 10.56
N ILE A 231 0.54 4.78 11.63
CA ILE A 231 0.23 4.42 13.02
C ILE A 231 -0.22 5.69 13.73
N ASP A 232 -1.45 5.70 14.22
CA ASP A 232 -2.02 6.80 14.98
C ASP A 232 -2.16 6.39 16.45
N GLY A 233 -1.38 7.04 17.31
CA GLY A 233 -1.39 6.78 18.75
C GLY A 233 -2.52 7.44 19.52
N GLU A 234 -3.20 8.45 18.96
CA GLU A 234 -4.34 9.10 19.62
C GLU A 234 -5.62 8.28 19.42
N ASN A 235 -5.77 7.69 18.24
CA ASN A 235 -6.92 6.83 17.91
C ASN A 235 -6.63 5.33 18.09
N GLU A 236 -5.42 4.95 18.51
CA GLU A 236 -4.98 3.55 18.64
C GLU A 236 -5.22 2.73 17.36
N THR A 237 -4.85 3.29 16.22
CA THR A 237 -5.03 2.64 14.91
C THR A 237 -3.72 2.38 14.18
N ALA A 238 -3.72 1.32 13.37
CA ALA A 238 -2.72 1.08 12.34
C ALA A 238 -3.43 0.86 11.00
N ALA A 239 -2.97 1.53 9.95
CA ALA A 239 -3.52 1.40 8.62
C ALA A 239 -2.44 1.01 7.61
N VAL A 240 -2.84 0.25 6.59
CA VAL A 240 -2.02 -0.01 5.40
C VAL A 240 -2.82 0.36 4.16
N GLU A 241 -2.19 1.16 3.29
CA GLU A 241 -2.74 1.61 2.02
C GLU A 241 -2.11 0.84 0.87
N LEU A 242 -2.97 0.33 -0.02
CA LEU A 242 -2.60 -0.35 -1.25
C LEU A 242 -3.30 0.31 -2.44
N VAL A 243 -2.56 0.60 -3.50
CA VAL A 243 -3.11 1.29 -4.68
C VAL A 243 -3.56 0.27 -5.72
N ALA A 244 -4.84 0.26 -6.05
CA ALA A 244 -5.36 -0.50 -7.18
C ALA A 244 -5.30 0.38 -8.43
N PRO A 245 -4.40 0.09 -9.40
CA PRO A 245 -4.27 0.95 -10.57
C PRO A 245 -5.45 0.75 -11.53
N GLY A 246 -6.16 1.84 -11.84
CA GLY A 246 -7.34 1.85 -12.72
C GLY A 246 -7.04 1.52 -14.18
N THR A 247 -5.87 1.94 -14.69
CA THR A 247 -5.44 1.69 -16.07
C THR A 247 -4.21 0.80 -16.09
N MET A 248 -4.37 -0.46 -16.51
CA MET A 248 -3.26 -1.37 -16.80
C MET A 248 -3.58 -2.20 -18.05
N GLY A 249 -2.63 -2.27 -18.98
CA GLY A 249 -2.76 -2.94 -20.26
C GLY A 249 -3.02 -1.95 -21.41
N GLY A 250 -3.67 -2.45 -22.46
CA GLY A 250 -4.07 -1.62 -23.60
C GLY A 250 -5.28 -0.76 -23.28
N PHE A 251 -5.30 0.46 -23.82
CA PHE A 251 -6.41 1.41 -23.71
C PHE A 251 -6.68 2.06 -25.08
N ASP A 252 -7.94 2.42 -25.32
CA ASP A 252 -8.33 3.29 -26.43
C ASP A 252 -7.95 4.73 -26.05
N MET A 253 -7.49 5.52 -27.02
CA MET A 253 -7.08 6.90 -26.72
C MET A 253 -8.30 7.72 -26.25
N PRO A 254 -8.21 8.46 -25.13
CA PRO A 254 -9.24 9.42 -24.76
C PRO A 254 -9.44 10.44 -25.88
N LEU A 255 -10.68 10.80 -26.19
CA LEU A 255 -10.98 11.90 -27.12
C LEU A 255 -10.48 13.23 -26.52
N ASP A 256 -10.22 14.22 -27.38
CA ASP A 256 -9.88 15.59 -26.98
C ASP A 256 -10.71 16.10 -25.79
N GLY A 257 -10.02 16.62 -24.77
CA GLY A 257 -10.56 17.09 -23.50
C GLY A 257 -10.96 15.98 -22.50
N ASN A 258 -10.70 14.70 -22.79
CA ASN A 258 -10.87 13.61 -21.84
C ASN A 258 -9.51 13.05 -21.39
N SER A 259 -9.53 12.30 -20.29
CA SER A 259 -8.30 11.91 -19.61
C SER A 259 -8.10 10.40 -19.50
N LEU A 260 -6.83 10.02 -19.43
CA LEU A 260 -6.36 8.72 -18.99
C LEU A 260 -5.82 8.82 -17.57
N THR A 261 -6.42 8.11 -16.61
CA THR A 261 -5.89 8.07 -15.24
C THR A 261 -4.78 7.04 -15.11
N LEU A 262 -3.54 7.49 -14.91
CA LEU A 262 -2.41 6.66 -14.51
C LEU A 262 -2.29 6.63 -12.99
N GLN A 263 -2.61 5.50 -12.40
CA GLN A 263 -2.52 5.31 -10.95
C GLN A 263 -1.30 4.48 -10.61
N GLY A 264 -0.70 4.76 -9.46
CA GLY A 264 0.43 3.99 -9.00
C GLY A 264 1.78 4.46 -9.52
N THR A 265 1.89 5.71 -9.95
CA THR A 265 3.13 6.26 -10.47
C THR A 265 4.13 6.67 -9.39
N ARG A 266 3.92 6.43 -8.08
CA ARG A 266 4.95 6.83 -7.07
C ARG A 266 6.29 6.12 -7.35
N GLY A 267 7.33 6.90 -7.62
CA GLY A 267 8.64 6.40 -8.03
C GLY A 267 8.69 5.91 -9.49
N HIS A 268 9.80 5.30 -9.90
CA HIS A 268 10.05 4.94 -11.30
C HIS A 268 9.42 3.59 -11.67
N GLN A 269 8.10 3.51 -11.61
CA GLN A 269 7.35 2.25 -11.66
C GLN A 269 6.67 2.00 -13.00
N VAL A 270 6.71 2.93 -13.95
CA VAL A 270 6.14 2.76 -15.29
C VAL A 270 7.06 1.85 -16.11
N GLU A 271 6.62 0.61 -16.33
CA GLU A 271 7.38 -0.44 -17.03
C GLU A 271 7.19 -0.36 -18.54
N ASN A 272 5.95 -0.15 -18.99
CA ASN A 272 5.64 0.12 -20.39
C ASN A 272 4.73 1.35 -20.45
N PHE A 273 5.03 2.28 -21.34
CA PHE A 273 4.13 3.37 -21.72
C PHE A 273 4.35 3.68 -23.19
N THR A 274 3.46 3.16 -24.02
CA THR A 274 3.53 3.29 -25.47
C THR A 274 2.23 3.85 -26.00
N LEU A 275 2.30 4.82 -26.90
CA LEU A 275 1.14 5.35 -27.63
C LEU A 275 1.29 5.00 -29.12
N THR A 276 0.18 4.71 -29.77
CA THR A 276 0.07 4.60 -31.23
C THR A 276 -0.99 5.57 -31.70
N LEU A 277 -0.54 6.67 -32.30
CA LEU A 277 -1.41 7.72 -32.82
C LEU A 277 -1.63 7.51 -34.32
N PHE A 278 -2.86 7.67 -34.77
CA PHE A 278 -3.22 7.69 -36.19
C PHE A 278 -3.57 9.09 -36.65
N HIS A 279 -3.30 9.37 -37.91
CA HIS A 279 -3.65 10.67 -38.49
C HIS A 279 -5.17 10.82 -38.60
N ASP A 280 -5.62 12.07 -38.57
CA ASP A 280 -7.00 12.43 -38.91
C ASP A 280 -7.43 11.87 -40.27
N GLN A 281 -8.61 11.27 -40.30
CA GLN A 281 -9.22 10.69 -41.50
C GLN A 281 -10.15 11.68 -42.23
N ASP A 282 -10.54 12.77 -41.57
CA ASP A 282 -11.50 13.73 -42.13
C ASP A 282 -10.87 14.66 -43.16
N ASP A 283 -9.54 14.81 -43.16
CA ASP A 283 -8.81 15.67 -44.07
C ASP A 283 -7.63 14.99 -44.80
N SER A 284 -6.90 15.79 -45.58
CA SER A 284 -5.74 15.31 -46.35
C SER A 284 -4.38 15.68 -45.72
N ALA A 285 -4.40 16.22 -44.51
CA ALA A 285 -3.22 16.74 -43.83
C ALA A 285 -2.28 15.60 -43.44
N LYS A 286 -2.76 14.43 -43.01
CA LYS A 286 -1.89 13.28 -42.68
C LYS A 286 -0.73 13.66 -41.76
N PHE A 287 -1.08 14.21 -40.59
CA PHE A 287 -0.17 14.82 -39.60
C PHE A 287 0.52 16.13 -40.04
N ASN A 288 0.26 16.71 -41.22
CA ASN A 288 0.92 17.96 -41.64
C ASN A 288 0.60 19.17 -40.74
N ASN A 289 -0.45 19.07 -39.94
CA ASN A 289 -0.88 20.00 -38.91
C ASN A 289 -0.74 19.41 -37.49
N LEU A 290 -0.04 18.28 -37.30
CA LEU A 290 0.08 17.59 -36.01
C LEU A 290 0.53 18.53 -34.90
N ASP A 291 -0.34 18.65 -33.90
CA ASP A 291 -0.09 19.34 -32.65
C ASP A 291 -1.00 18.71 -31.59
N TRP A 292 -0.47 17.70 -30.91
CA TRP A 292 -1.19 16.83 -29.99
C TRP A 292 -0.43 16.73 -28.67
N SER A 293 -1.14 16.74 -27.55
CA SER A 293 -0.54 16.67 -26.23
C SER A 293 -1.28 15.72 -25.30
N MET A 294 -0.53 15.16 -24.35
CA MET A 294 -1.04 14.54 -23.14
C MET A 294 -0.53 15.31 -21.92
N CYS A 295 -1.42 15.75 -21.03
CA CYS A 295 -1.03 16.64 -19.94
C CYS A 295 -1.77 16.43 -18.63
N SER A 296 -1.15 16.89 -17.55
CA SER A 296 -1.65 16.72 -16.20
C SER A 296 -1.34 17.95 -15.36
N GLN A 297 -2.28 18.32 -14.50
CA GLN A 297 -2.10 19.39 -13.53
C GLN A 297 -2.48 18.89 -12.14
N SER A 298 -1.61 19.10 -11.16
CA SER A 298 -1.86 18.76 -9.75
C SER A 298 -1.39 19.88 -8.84
N GLY A 299 -2.35 20.67 -8.33
CA GLY A 299 -2.04 21.87 -7.57
C GLY A 299 -1.32 22.90 -8.44
N SER A 300 -0.03 23.13 -8.18
CA SER A 300 0.84 24.00 -9.01
C SER A 300 1.83 23.21 -9.88
N GLN A 301 1.80 21.87 -9.81
CA GLN A 301 2.63 21.05 -10.68
C GLN A 301 1.92 20.84 -12.01
N GLU A 302 2.68 20.92 -13.10
CA GLU A 302 2.19 20.76 -14.46
C GLU A 302 3.10 19.77 -15.19
N PHE A 303 2.53 18.88 -15.99
CA PHE A 303 3.24 17.93 -16.83
C PHE A 303 2.59 17.88 -18.22
N GLU A 304 3.39 17.87 -19.28
CA GLU A 304 2.89 17.73 -20.66
C GLU A 304 3.89 16.94 -21.50
N ILE A 305 3.37 16.03 -22.31
CA ILE A 305 4.06 15.43 -23.44
C ILE A 305 3.40 15.99 -24.68
N ARG A 306 4.10 16.85 -25.41
CA ARG A 306 3.66 17.41 -26.68
C ARG A 306 4.33 16.70 -27.84
N VAL A 307 3.57 16.42 -28.88
CA VAL A 307 4.02 15.79 -30.10
C VAL A 307 3.60 16.66 -31.28
N SER A 308 4.59 17.02 -32.10
CA SER A 308 4.37 17.81 -33.31
C SER A 308 5.28 17.31 -34.43
N LYS A 309 5.06 17.77 -35.66
CA LYS A 309 6.00 17.50 -36.75
C LYS A 309 7.26 18.36 -36.61
N ASP A 310 8.42 17.83 -36.96
CA ASP A 310 9.64 18.64 -37.15
C ASP A 310 9.65 19.26 -38.57
N THR A 311 10.06 18.49 -39.57
CA THR A 311 10.24 18.98 -40.95
C THR A 311 9.18 18.44 -41.90
N GLY A 312 8.82 17.17 -41.78
CA GLY A 312 7.89 16.44 -42.63
C GLY A 312 7.18 15.31 -41.88
N THR A 313 6.26 14.63 -42.57
CA THR A 313 5.53 13.48 -42.03
C THR A 313 5.61 12.25 -42.93
N GLY A 314 6.61 12.20 -43.81
CA GLY A 314 6.91 11.03 -44.63
C GLY A 314 7.38 9.84 -43.79
N ASP A 315 7.39 8.66 -44.40
CA ASP A 315 7.90 7.45 -43.75
C ASP A 315 9.36 7.64 -43.30
N GLY A 316 9.60 7.46 -41.99
CA GLY A 316 10.90 7.68 -41.36
C GLY A 316 11.25 9.13 -41.04
N ASP A 317 10.38 10.11 -41.36
CA ASP A 317 10.58 11.50 -40.92
C ASP A 317 10.40 11.57 -39.38
N PRO A 318 11.21 12.40 -38.67
CA PRO A 318 11.13 12.51 -37.23
C PRO A 318 9.90 13.31 -36.77
N ALA A 319 9.32 12.89 -35.66
CA ALA A 319 8.35 13.67 -34.89
C ALA A 319 9.07 14.40 -33.76
N GLU A 320 8.84 15.70 -33.64
CA GLU A 320 9.33 16.49 -32.50
C GLU A 320 8.46 16.18 -31.28
N THR A 321 9.07 15.57 -30.26
CA THR A 321 8.40 15.25 -28.99
C THR A 321 9.08 16.00 -27.86
N ILE A 322 8.30 16.78 -27.10
CA ILE A 322 8.79 17.60 -25.99
C ILE A 322 8.06 17.19 -24.72
N ILE A 323 8.83 16.92 -23.66
CA ILE A 323 8.34 16.66 -22.31
C ILE A 323 8.58 17.91 -21.48
N TYR A 324 7.50 18.51 -21.00
CA TYR A 324 7.47 19.66 -20.09
C TYR A 324 7.15 19.19 -18.68
N TYR A 325 7.84 19.78 -17.71
CA TYR A 325 7.47 19.67 -16.31
C TYR A 325 7.64 21.01 -15.61
N SER A 326 6.63 21.43 -14.86
CA SER A 326 6.70 22.53 -13.91
C SER A 326 6.48 22.01 -12.49
N PRO A 327 7.41 22.25 -11.55
CA PRO A 327 7.20 21.88 -10.16
C PRO A 327 6.29 22.87 -9.41
N ASP A 328 6.11 24.09 -9.92
CA ASP A 328 5.49 25.20 -9.17
C ASP A 328 4.66 26.20 -10.00
N GLY A 329 4.44 25.91 -11.29
CA GLY A 329 3.70 26.74 -12.24
C GLY A 329 4.45 28.00 -12.68
N SER A 330 5.71 28.17 -12.27
CA SER A 330 6.52 29.35 -12.60
C SER A 330 7.84 29.00 -13.30
N ARG A 331 8.49 27.93 -12.83
CA ARG A 331 9.70 27.36 -13.42
C ARG A 331 9.36 26.16 -14.29
N TYR A 332 10.14 25.90 -15.31
CA TYR A 332 9.94 24.70 -16.13
C TYR A 332 11.26 24.01 -16.47
N GLN A 333 11.11 22.73 -16.75
CA GLN A 333 12.13 21.81 -17.21
C GLN A 333 11.64 21.21 -18.53
N THR A 334 12.53 21.08 -19.50
CA THR A 334 12.16 20.67 -20.87
C THR A 334 13.16 19.71 -21.46
N TRP A 335 12.62 18.64 -22.03
CA TRP A 335 13.36 17.60 -22.72
C TRP A 335 12.80 17.40 -24.12
N LYS A 336 13.66 17.31 -25.13
CA LYS A 336 13.25 17.08 -26.52
C LYS A 336 13.85 15.80 -27.07
N THR A 337 13.06 15.06 -27.84
CA THR A 337 13.53 13.96 -28.70
C THR A 337 12.92 14.06 -30.09
N GLU A 338 13.68 13.58 -31.07
CA GLU A 338 13.28 13.44 -32.49
C GLU A 338 13.49 11.98 -32.94
N ASP A 339 13.67 11.05 -32.00
CA ASP A 339 13.96 9.64 -32.29
C ASP A 339 12.72 8.85 -32.71
N PHE A 340 11.51 9.36 -32.44
CA PHE A 340 10.27 8.77 -32.90
C PHE A 340 9.99 9.18 -34.35
N THR A 341 9.57 8.25 -35.19
CA THR A 341 9.39 8.49 -36.62
C THR A 341 7.99 8.13 -37.10
N PHE A 342 7.48 8.87 -38.08
CA PHE A 342 6.23 8.52 -38.76
C PHE A 342 6.39 7.23 -39.58
N GLU A 343 5.35 6.40 -39.56
CA GLU A 343 5.27 5.19 -40.36
C GLU A 343 4.14 5.32 -41.37
N THR A 344 4.40 4.95 -42.63
CA THR A 344 3.36 4.82 -43.66
C THR A 344 3.11 3.36 -43.96
N GLU A 345 1.85 3.00 -44.13
CA GLU A 345 1.46 1.63 -44.46
C GLU A 345 2.17 1.12 -45.74
N ALA A 346 2.83 -0.03 -45.64
CA ALA A 346 3.67 -0.56 -46.71
C ALA A 346 2.95 -1.50 -47.69
N ALA A 347 1.77 -2.04 -47.36
CA ALA A 347 1.03 -3.00 -48.18
C ALA A 347 -0.47 -3.09 -47.80
N ALA A 348 -1.36 -3.38 -48.77
CA ALA A 348 -2.83 -3.49 -48.63
C ALA A 348 -3.38 -4.49 -47.60
N ASP A 349 -2.53 -5.34 -47.04
CA ASP A 349 -2.92 -6.37 -46.07
C ASP A 349 -2.63 -5.94 -44.62
N ALA A 350 -2.14 -4.72 -44.40
CA ALA A 350 -1.88 -4.17 -43.08
C ALA A 350 -3.06 -3.36 -42.51
N ASP A 351 -3.83 -2.67 -43.36
CA ASP A 351 -5.11 -1.98 -43.11
C ASP A 351 -5.30 -1.65 -41.62
N TRP A 352 -4.50 -0.69 -41.16
CA TRP A 352 -4.33 -0.46 -39.72
C TRP A 352 -5.58 0.14 -39.10
N ASN A 353 -6.35 0.92 -39.85
CA ASN A 353 -7.62 1.49 -39.45
C ASN A 353 -8.86 0.65 -39.87
N GLY A 354 -8.69 -0.36 -40.75
CA GLY A 354 -9.76 -1.24 -41.21
C GLY A 354 -10.64 -0.66 -42.33
N ASP A 355 -10.22 0.42 -42.99
CA ASP A 355 -10.95 1.10 -44.06
C ASP A 355 -10.71 0.48 -45.47
N GLY A 356 -9.69 -0.39 -45.58
CA GLY A 356 -9.34 -1.13 -46.79
C GLY A 356 -8.58 -0.33 -47.83
N ASP A 357 -7.97 0.80 -47.46
CA ASP A 357 -7.14 1.66 -48.30
C ASP A 357 -5.63 1.37 -48.09
N GLN A 358 -4.71 2.20 -48.64
CA GLN A 358 -3.25 1.99 -48.54
C GLN A 358 -2.53 3.28 -48.12
N GLN A 359 -3.19 4.09 -47.29
CA GLN A 359 -2.81 5.47 -47.07
C GLN A 359 -2.64 5.83 -45.60
N ASP A 360 -2.66 4.83 -44.73
CA ASP A 360 -2.53 5.01 -43.31
C ASP A 360 -1.15 5.51 -42.92
N LYS A 361 -1.17 6.54 -42.06
CA LYS A 361 -0.01 6.97 -41.30
C LYS A 361 -0.27 6.80 -39.83
N ARG A 362 0.76 6.35 -39.12
CA ARG A 362 0.78 6.28 -37.67
C ARG A 362 2.09 6.80 -37.10
N LEU A 363 2.08 7.08 -35.80
CA LEU A 363 3.23 7.43 -35.00
C LEU A 363 3.24 6.57 -33.74
N VAL A 364 4.30 5.79 -33.54
CA VAL A 364 4.48 4.95 -32.36
C VAL A 364 5.47 5.62 -31.42
N LEU A 365 5.02 5.95 -30.21
CA LEU A 365 5.77 6.66 -29.19
C LEU A 365 6.02 5.71 -28.02
N ASP A 366 7.26 5.27 -27.83
CA ASP A 366 7.65 4.43 -26.68
C ASP A 366 8.36 5.28 -25.61
N PHE A 367 7.59 5.77 -24.64
CA PHE A 367 8.08 6.59 -23.54
C PHE A 367 8.83 5.80 -22.48
N THR A 368 8.84 4.47 -22.59
CA THR A 368 9.62 3.54 -21.76
C THR A 368 10.80 2.93 -22.52
N GLY A 369 11.05 3.40 -23.74
CA GLY A 369 12.12 2.94 -24.61
C GLY A 369 13.47 3.58 -24.32
N THR A 370 14.37 3.43 -25.30
CA THR A 370 15.75 3.94 -25.27
C THR A 370 15.96 5.16 -26.16
N ALA A 371 14.89 5.82 -26.60
CA ALA A 371 14.98 7.09 -27.31
C ALA A 371 15.75 8.09 -26.43
N THR A 372 16.61 8.89 -27.06
CA THR A 372 17.44 9.88 -26.38
C THR A 372 16.71 11.21 -26.35
N ALA A 373 16.54 11.77 -25.15
CA ALA A 373 16.01 13.11 -24.94
C ALA A 373 17.14 14.06 -24.50
N GLU A 374 17.18 15.25 -25.09
CA GLU A 374 18.10 16.33 -24.75
C GLU A 374 17.41 17.36 -23.86
N TYR A 375 18.06 17.72 -22.75
CA TYR A 375 17.63 18.81 -21.88
C TYR A 375 17.95 20.17 -22.52
N PHE A 376 16.93 20.98 -22.79
CA PHE A 376 17.09 22.22 -23.57
C PHE A 376 16.17 23.33 -23.10
N GLU A 377 16.43 24.57 -23.50
CA GLU A 377 15.56 25.73 -23.21
C GLU A 377 14.56 25.95 -24.34
N GLU A 378 13.27 25.78 -24.06
CA GLU A 378 12.19 26.13 -24.98
C GLU A 378 11.67 27.54 -24.69
N ASN A 379 11.98 28.50 -25.56
CA ASN A 379 11.69 29.91 -25.28
C ASN A 379 10.19 30.28 -25.35
N ASN A 380 9.33 29.36 -25.83
CA ASN A 380 7.94 29.65 -26.17
C ASN A 380 6.92 28.68 -25.53
N VAL A 381 7.27 28.00 -24.42
CA VAL A 381 6.41 26.98 -23.75
C VAL A 381 4.94 27.43 -23.64
N ASN A 382 4.71 28.63 -23.13
CA ASN A 382 3.36 29.19 -22.93
C ASN A 382 2.53 29.44 -24.19
N SER A 383 3.15 29.38 -25.37
CA SER A 383 2.48 29.65 -26.65
C SER A 383 2.34 28.42 -27.53
N ILE A 384 3.03 27.34 -27.18
CA ILE A 384 3.00 26.06 -27.90
C ILE A 384 2.39 24.93 -27.09
N SER A 385 2.29 25.08 -25.76
CA SER A 385 1.56 24.14 -24.91
C SER A 385 0.09 24.10 -25.32
N ASN A 386 -0.45 22.89 -25.45
CA ASN A 386 -1.90 22.70 -25.67
C ASN A 386 -2.67 22.64 -24.35
N CYS A 387 -1.98 22.75 -23.21
CA CYS A 387 -2.50 22.47 -21.89
C CYS A 387 -2.35 23.65 -20.92
N ASP A 388 -2.32 24.86 -21.46
CA ASP A 388 -2.28 26.13 -20.72
C ASP A 388 -1.14 26.21 -19.67
N PHE A 389 0.07 25.75 -20.01
CA PHE A 389 1.25 25.94 -19.15
C PHE A 389 1.58 27.42 -18.91
N ASP A 390 1.55 27.84 -17.65
CA ASP A 390 1.82 29.23 -17.24
C ASP A 390 3.31 29.49 -16.91
N ALA A 391 4.13 28.44 -16.81
CA ALA A 391 5.53 28.55 -16.46
C ALA A 391 6.35 29.33 -17.50
N SER A 392 7.31 30.15 -17.03
CA SER A 392 8.09 31.06 -17.89
C SER A 392 9.57 31.13 -17.60
N THR A 393 10.04 30.49 -16.52
CA THR A 393 11.45 30.50 -16.13
C THR A 393 12.10 29.13 -16.35
N PHE A 394 12.97 29.00 -17.34
CA PHE A 394 13.71 27.76 -17.56
C PHE A 394 14.70 27.48 -16.42
N GLU A 395 14.76 26.23 -15.97
CA GLU A 395 15.80 25.77 -15.05
C GLU A 395 17.02 25.32 -15.83
N SER A 396 18.08 26.15 -15.91
CA SER A 396 19.30 25.78 -16.66
C SER A 396 20.05 24.56 -16.12
N SER A 397 19.69 24.11 -14.91
CA SER A 397 20.23 22.90 -14.28
C SER A 397 19.18 22.29 -13.34
N VAL A 398 19.02 20.98 -13.40
CA VAL A 398 18.18 20.19 -12.49
C VAL A 398 18.99 19.00 -11.99
N THR A 399 18.76 18.58 -10.75
CA THR A 399 19.26 17.29 -10.25
C THR A 399 18.06 16.41 -9.99
N PHE A 400 18.04 15.21 -10.55
CA PHE A 400 17.05 14.20 -10.17
C PHE A 400 17.60 13.52 -8.90
N ASP A 401 16.98 13.79 -7.75
CA ASP A 401 17.34 13.22 -6.44
C ASP A 401 16.15 12.91 -5.53
N GLU A 402 14.93 13.04 -6.06
CA GLU A 402 13.67 12.89 -5.36
C GLU A 402 13.31 11.43 -5.08
N HIS A 403 13.79 10.51 -5.92
CA HIS A 403 13.53 9.07 -5.84
C HIS A 403 14.82 8.25 -5.78
N PRO A 404 14.84 7.09 -5.09
CA PRO A 404 16.02 6.22 -5.04
C PRO A 404 16.57 5.78 -6.40
N ALA A 405 15.73 5.76 -7.44
CA ALA A 405 16.08 5.37 -8.80
C ALA A 405 16.74 6.50 -9.63
N ASP A 406 16.79 7.73 -9.11
CA ASP A 406 17.33 8.90 -9.82
C ASP A 406 18.86 8.94 -9.88
N GLU A 407 19.53 8.14 -9.06
CA GLU A 407 20.99 8.07 -8.94
C GLU A 407 21.68 9.42 -8.59
N ASN A 408 20.91 10.45 -8.21
CA ASN A 408 21.40 11.80 -7.90
C ASN A 408 22.13 12.47 -9.08
N THR A 409 21.53 12.39 -10.28
CA THR A 409 22.14 12.85 -11.53
C THR A 409 21.76 14.30 -11.82
N THR A 410 22.75 15.16 -12.06
CA THR A 410 22.53 16.56 -12.47
C THR A 410 22.58 16.71 -13.99
N TYR A 411 21.51 17.29 -14.54
CA TYR A 411 21.38 17.66 -15.94
C TYR A 411 21.48 19.18 -16.11
N THR A 412 22.11 19.59 -17.21
CA THR A 412 22.26 20.97 -17.66
C THR A 412 21.95 21.05 -19.15
N THR A 413 21.74 22.24 -19.71
CA THR A 413 21.42 22.40 -21.15
C THR A 413 22.41 21.62 -22.05
N GLY A 414 21.87 20.80 -22.95
CA GLY A 414 22.61 19.88 -23.83
C GLY A 414 22.94 18.52 -23.21
N SER A 415 22.55 18.26 -21.95
CA SER A 415 22.67 16.93 -21.35
C SER A 415 21.60 16.00 -21.93
N THR A 416 21.89 14.71 -21.99
CA THR A 416 20.97 13.72 -22.57
C THR A 416 20.63 12.62 -21.57
N ALA A 417 19.40 12.12 -21.65
CA ALA A 417 18.93 10.95 -20.90
C ALA A 417 18.00 10.10 -21.78
N ASN A 418 17.75 8.84 -21.39
CA ASN A 418 16.74 8.04 -22.05
C ASN A 418 15.34 8.58 -21.71
N VAL A 419 14.43 8.61 -22.68
CA VAL A 419 13.03 9.02 -22.48
C VAL A 419 12.36 8.20 -21.37
N SER A 420 12.70 6.91 -21.23
CA SER A 420 12.24 6.07 -20.11
C SER A 420 12.54 6.64 -18.73
N HIS A 421 13.74 7.19 -18.55
CA HIS A 421 14.16 7.77 -17.28
C HIS A 421 13.44 9.11 -17.02
N VAL A 422 13.37 9.98 -18.02
CA VAL A 422 12.71 11.29 -17.94
C VAL A 422 11.22 11.14 -17.65
N THR A 423 10.53 10.28 -18.41
CA THR A 423 9.08 10.08 -18.28
C THR A 423 8.73 9.45 -16.93
N ASN A 424 9.47 8.41 -16.51
CA ASN A 424 9.26 7.81 -15.19
C ASN A 424 9.46 8.82 -14.06
N HIS A 425 10.51 9.64 -14.14
CA HIS A 425 10.81 10.62 -13.11
C HIS A 425 9.67 11.64 -12.95
N TYR A 426 9.20 12.25 -14.04
CA TYR A 426 8.15 13.27 -13.94
C TYR A 426 6.78 12.68 -13.61
N LEU A 427 6.40 11.51 -14.17
CA LEU A 427 5.18 10.83 -13.75
C LEU A 427 5.23 10.44 -12.26
N ALA A 428 6.42 10.16 -11.72
CA ALA A 428 6.61 9.92 -10.30
C ALA A 428 6.39 11.14 -9.42
N LEU A 429 6.86 12.31 -9.87
CA LEU A 429 6.61 13.58 -9.20
C LEU A 429 5.13 14.02 -9.26
N MET A 430 4.40 13.60 -10.30
CA MET A 430 2.96 13.84 -10.44
C MET A 430 2.09 12.82 -9.68
N GLY A 431 2.67 11.70 -9.22
CA GLY A 431 1.94 10.61 -8.56
C GLY A 431 1.43 10.96 -7.16
N PRO A 432 0.68 10.04 -6.49
CA PRO A 432 0.42 8.64 -6.86
C PRO A 432 -0.57 8.42 -8.00
N SER A 433 -1.39 9.41 -8.33
CA SER A 433 -2.40 9.33 -9.38
C SER A 433 -2.23 10.53 -10.28
N THR A 434 -2.05 10.28 -11.56
CA THR A 434 -1.81 11.29 -12.59
C THR A 434 -2.88 11.15 -13.65
N GLU A 435 -3.77 12.11 -13.71
CA GLU A 435 -4.75 12.24 -14.79
C GLU A 435 -4.06 12.88 -16.00
N LEU A 436 -4.00 12.17 -17.13
CA LEU A 436 -3.42 12.64 -18.39
C LEU A 436 -4.54 12.99 -19.37
N GLU A 437 -4.93 14.26 -19.41
CA GLU A 437 -5.86 14.82 -20.39
C GLU A 437 -5.23 14.82 -21.80
N VAL A 438 -6.00 14.40 -22.79
CA VAL A 438 -5.64 14.51 -24.21
C VAL A 438 -6.08 15.89 -24.69
N ALA A 439 -5.14 16.64 -25.27
CA ALA A 439 -5.40 17.91 -25.92
C ALA A 439 -4.93 17.84 -27.36
N ASP A 440 -5.88 17.83 -28.29
CA ASP A 440 -5.60 17.95 -29.73
C ASP A 440 -5.96 19.37 -30.16
N SER A 441 -4.97 20.10 -30.69
CA SER A 441 -5.23 21.49 -31.13
C SER A 441 -6.44 21.53 -32.07
N SER A 442 -7.12 22.68 -32.14
CA SER A 442 -8.46 22.96 -32.74
C SER A 442 -8.81 22.48 -34.18
N GLN A 443 -8.11 21.49 -34.74
CA GLN A 443 -8.28 20.91 -36.06
C GLN A 443 -8.33 19.37 -36.09
N ASN A 444 -8.45 18.66 -34.96
CA ASN A 444 -8.53 17.19 -34.93
C ASN A 444 -7.36 16.58 -35.71
N THR A 445 -6.13 16.82 -35.26
CA THR A 445 -4.91 16.47 -35.99
C THR A 445 -4.58 14.98 -35.91
N VAL A 446 -5.13 14.31 -34.89
CA VAL A 446 -5.05 12.88 -34.61
C VAL A 446 -6.48 12.32 -34.68
N GLU A 447 -6.62 11.05 -35.08
CA GLU A 447 -7.89 10.31 -34.94
C GLU A 447 -7.82 9.49 -33.65
N GLU A 448 -8.31 10.05 -32.53
CA GLU A 448 -8.28 9.37 -31.23
C GLU A 448 -9.11 8.08 -31.22
N GLU A 449 -10.22 8.03 -31.96
CA GLU A 449 -11.14 6.87 -31.96
C GLU A 449 -10.49 5.56 -32.42
N ILE A 450 -9.44 5.64 -33.24
CA ILE A 450 -8.65 4.49 -33.70
C ILE A 450 -7.24 4.44 -33.10
N SER A 451 -6.86 5.48 -32.37
CA SER A 451 -5.58 5.55 -31.65
C SER A 451 -5.64 4.75 -30.36
N THR A 452 -4.50 4.20 -29.95
CA THR A 452 -4.43 3.31 -28.79
C THR A 452 -3.17 3.59 -27.98
N GLY A 453 -3.16 3.13 -26.74
CA GLY A 453 -1.95 3.07 -25.95
C GLY A 453 -1.87 1.80 -25.14
N TYR A 454 -0.71 1.62 -24.52
CA TYR A 454 -0.46 0.53 -23.59
C TYR A 454 0.34 1.07 -22.42
N VAL A 455 -0.16 0.83 -21.20
CA VAL A 455 0.56 1.18 -19.97
C VAL A 455 0.64 -0.03 -19.05
N SER A 456 1.81 -0.27 -18.47
CA SER A 456 1.96 -1.23 -17.38
C SER A 456 2.94 -0.72 -16.34
N LEU A 457 2.73 -1.14 -15.11
CA LEU A 457 3.58 -0.79 -13.99
C LEU A 457 4.37 -2.01 -13.52
N ASN A 458 5.57 -1.79 -13.04
CA ASN A 458 6.35 -2.80 -12.35
C ASN A 458 5.71 -3.12 -11.00
N THR A 459 4.83 -4.11 -10.99
CA THR A 459 4.12 -4.56 -9.79
C THR A 459 4.95 -5.45 -8.86
N THR A 460 6.20 -5.72 -9.23
CA THR A 460 7.07 -6.66 -8.49
C THR A 460 7.63 -6.04 -7.20
N GLU A 461 7.71 -4.71 -7.13
CA GLU A 461 8.19 -3.94 -6.00
C GLU A 461 7.20 -2.80 -5.70
N GLY A 462 6.12 -3.06 -4.96
CA GLY A 462 5.18 -1.98 -4.65
C GLY A 462 3.95 -2.32 -3.83
N TYR A 463 3.25 -1.27 -3.43
CA TYR A 463 1.99 -1.21 -2.69
C TYR A 463 0.75 -1.49 -3.56
N TYR A 464 0.92 -2.13 -4.74
CA TYR A 464 -0.14 -2.30 -5.73
C TYR A 464 -1.16 -3.39 -5.39
N LEU A 465 -2.43 -3.18 -5.68
CA LEU A 465 -3.50 -4.16 -5.50
C LEU A 465 -4.22 -4.45 -6.81
N THR A 466 -3.96 -5.60 -7.41
CA THR A 466 -4.73 -6.08 -8.56
C THR A 466 -5.87 -6.99 -8.11
N TYR A 467 -5.59 -7.88 -7.16
CA TYR A 467 -6.55 -8.88 -6.70
C TYR A 467 -6.77 -8.77 -5.20
N MET A 468 -8.03 -8.83 -4.78
CA MET A 468 -8.38 -8.87 -3.38
C MET A 468 -9.34 -10.03 -3.09
N HIS A 469 -9.14 -10.67 -1.95
CA HIS A 469 -10.04 -11.66 -1.40
C HIS A 469 -10.23 -11.40 0.09
N VAL A 470 -11.39 -10.88 0.46
CA VAL A 470 -11.77 -10.60 1.85
C VAL A 470 -12.89 -11.53 2.27
N THR A 471 -12.72 -12.23 3.39
CA THR A 471 -13.77 -13.08 3.97
C THR A 471 -13.99 -12.76 5.43
N GLU A 472 -15.24 -12.79 5.87
CA GLU A 472 -15.58 -12.78 7.29
C GLU A 472 -15.68 -14.23 7.78
N ASN A 473 -14.96 -14.54 8.87
CA ASN A 473 -14.87 -15.86 9.48
C ASN A 473 -15.25 -15.75 10.96
N PRO A 474 -16.55 -15.73 11.28
CA PRO A 474 -17.00 -15.54 12.65
C PRO A 474 -16.73 -16.80 13.47
N ILE A 475 -16.24 -16.62 14.69
CA ILE A 475 -16.10 -17.65 15.71
C ILE A 475 -16.81 -17.21 17.00
N ASN A 476 -17.34 -18.18 17.73
CA ASN A 476 -17.88 -17.98 19.06
C ASN A 476 -16.98 -18.67 20.07
N VAL A 477 -16.47 -17.90 21.02
CA VAL A 477 -15.56 -18.35 22.06
C VAL A 477 -16.26 -18.29 23.41
N THR A 478 -16.24 -19.41 24.14
CA THR A 478 -16.61 -19.46 25.55
C THR A 478 -15.41 -19.83 26.38
N VAL A 479 -15.14 -19.08 27.44
CA VAL A 479 -14.12 -19.41 28.45
C VAL A 479 -14.85 -19.79 29.75
N GLU A 480 -14.60 -21.01 30.23
CA GLU A 480 -15.27 -21.62 31.39
C GLU A 480 -14.29 -22.27 32.40
#